data_AF-A0A9W4W1S0-F1
#
_entry.id   AF-A0A9W4W1S0-F1
#
_cell.length_a   1.000
_cell.length_b   1.000
_cell.length_c   1.000
_cell.angle_alpha   90.00
_cell.angle_beta   90.00
_cell.angle_gamma   90.00
#
_symmetry.space_group_name_H-M   'P 1'
#
loop_
_entity.id
_entity.type
_entity.pdbx_description
1 polymer ?
#
loop_
_entity_poly.entity_id
_entity_poly.type
_entity_poly.pdbx_seq_one_letter_code
_entity_poly.pdbx_strand_id
1 'polypeptide(L)'
;MTEDGEMTDIEHIDLEEFDGMNDAQIEERLRRRALAMKPEVLSNYLYGVAATGDEEHEDMIFDYLTRRRAAIQRMRTLRVELDSSLAQLLGETSHA
;
A
#
# COMPACT_ATOMS: atom_id res chain seq x y z
N MET A 1 14.50 28.46 1.46
CA MET A 1 14.64 27.08 1.97
C MET A 1 13.57 26.90 3.03
N THR A 2 12.46 26.31 2.61
CA THR A 2 11.44 25.75 3.50
C THR A 2 11.26 24.35 2.98
N GLU A 3 12.04 23.43 3.54
CA GLU A 3 11.79 21.99 3.48
C GLU A 3 10.50 21.76 4.29
N ASP A 4 9.36 22.15 3.74
CA ASP A 4 8.08 21.71 4.24
C ASP A 4 7.90 20.30 3.69
N GLY A 5 8.05 19.37 4.62
CA GLY A 5 8.28 17.95 4.37
C GLY A 5 7.33 17.39 3.34
N GLU A 6 7.91 16.58 2.44
CA GLU A 6 7.20 15.64 1.59
C GLU A 6 5.96 15.17 2.31
N MET A 7 4.78 15.55 1.80
CA MET A 7 3.55 14.81 2.06
C MET A 7 3.94 13.36 1.83
N THR A 8 4.08 12.60 2.90
CA THR A 8 4.35 11.17 2.85
C THR A 8 3.24 10.59 2.00
N ASP A 9 3.54 10.26 0.74
CA ASP A 9 2.58 9.84 -0.29
C ASP A 9 1.82 8.61 0.20
N ILE A 10 0.76 8.81 0.99
CA ILE A 10 -0.09 7.70 1.45
C ILE A 10 -0.87 7.13 0.27
N GLU A 11 -1.02 7.90 -0.80
CA GLU A 11 -1.81 7.55 -1.97
C GLU A 11 -1.10 6.58 -2.91
N HIS A 12 0.24 6.48 -2.87
CA HIS A 12 0.98 5.62 -3.81
C HIS A 12 1.48 4.32 -3.18
N ILE A 13 1.08 3.19 -3.75
CA ILE A 13 1.69 1.88 -3.43
C ILE A 13 2.71 1.60 -4.54
N ASP A 14 3.97 1.84 -4.25
CA ASP A 14 5.05 1.30 -5.05
C ASP A 14 5.17 -0.20 -4.77
N LEU A 15 4.75 -1.03 -5.72
CA LEU A 15 4.81 -2.49 -5.58
C LEU A 15 6.25 -3.03 -5.68
N GLU A 16 7.14 -2.31 -6.33
CA GLU A 16 8.55 -2.68 -6.45
C GLU A 16 9.25 -2.60 -5.09
N GLU A 17 8.81 -1.67 -4.25
CA GLU A 17 9.26 -1.55 -2.86
C GLU A 17 9.04 -2.83 -2.04
N PHE A 18 7.97 -3.58 -2.35
CA PHE A 18 7.62 -4.81 -1.63
C PHE A 18 8.08 -6.06 -2.36
N ASP A 19 8.76 -5.95 -3.50
CA ASP A 19 9.22 -7.12 -4.23
C ASP A 19 10.26 -7.90 -3.41
N GLY A 20 10.17 -9.22 -3.45
CA GLY A 20 11.02 -10.11 -2.64
C GLY A 20 10.79 -10.06 -1.12
N MET A 21 9.91 -9.20 -0.60
CA MET A 21 9.58 -9.15 0.83
C MET A 21 8.51 -10.18 1.21
N ASN A 22 8.74 -10.87 2.33
CA ASN A 22 7.73 -11.71 2.97
C ASN A 22 6.72 -10.89 3.80
N ASP A 23 5.63 -11.53 4.20
CA ASP A 23 4.53 -10.88 4.92
C ASP A 23 4.95 -10.15 6.20
N ALA A 24 5.88 -10.73 6.97
CA ALA A 24 6.37 -10.12 8.21
C ALA A 24 7.20 -8.85 7.93
N GLN A 25 8.00 -8.85 6.87
CA GLN A 25 8.79 -7.69 6.44
C GLN A 25 7.88 -6.57 5.93
N ILE A 26 6.83 -6.91 5.19
CA ILE A 26 5.83 -5.95 4.71
C ILE A 26 5.11 -5.31 5.90
N GLU A 27 4.64 -6.12 6.85
CA GLU A 27 3.93 -5.64 8.03
C GLU A 27 4.78 -4.70 8.88
N GLU A 28 6.03 -5.07 9.16
CA GLU A 28 6.96 -4.22 9.92
C GLU A 28 7.25 -2.90 9.19
N ARG A 29 7.40 -2.94 7.86
CA ARG A 29 7.65 -1.73 7.05
C ARG A 29 6.45 -0.81 7.04
N LEU A 30 5.24 -1.35 6.87
CA LEU A 30 3.99 -0.59 6.96
C LEU A 30 3.79 -0.02 8.36
N ARG A 31 4.14 -0.77 9.41
CA ARG A 31 4.03 -0.32 10.81
C ARG A 31 4.93 0.89 11.06
N ARG A 32 6.18 0.85 10.60
CA ARG A 32 7.11 2.00 10.69
C ARG A 32 6.58 3.22 9.96
N ARG A 33 5.98 3.03 8.78
CA ARG A 33 5.34 4.13 8.04
C ARG A 33 4.16 4.72 8.81
N ALA A 34 3.28 3.88 9.34
CA ALA A 34 2.13 4.33 10.12
C ALA A 34 2.57 5.11 11.38
N LEU A 35 3.57 4.63 12.10
CA LEU A 35 4.12 5.28 13.29
C LEU A 35 4.86 6.60 12.99
N ALA A 36 5.38 6.76 11.78
CA ALA A 36 6.02 8.00 11.34
C ALA A 36 5.01 9.06 10.88
N MET A 37 3.73 8.70 10.69
CA MET A 37 2.68 9.62 10.26
C MET A 37 2.07 10.35 11.45
N LYS A 38 1.76 11.63 11.24
CA LYS A 38 0.92 12.37 12.19
C LYS A 38 -0.48 11.72 12.24
N PRO A 39 -1.10 11.57 13.43
CA PRO A 39 -2.42 10.99 13.57
C PRO A 39 -3.47 11.58 12.61
N GLU A 40 -3.44 12.90 12.40
CA GLU A 40 -4.40 13.60 11.53
C GLU A 40 -4.23 13.23 10.06
N VAL A 41 -2.99 13.02 9.61
CA VAL A 41 -2.69 12.63 8.23
C VAL A 41 -3.11 11.18 7.99
N LEU A 42 -2.83 10.30 8.96
CA LEU A 42 -3.26 8.90 8.92
C LEU A 42 -4.79 8.78 8.95
N SER A 43 -5.44 9.54 9.82
CA SER A 43 -6.91 9.64 9.91
C SER A 43 -7.51 10.13 8.59
N ASN A 44 -6.98 11.23 8.03
CA ASN A 44 -7.44 11.77 6.74
C ASN A 44 -7.32 10.75 5.61
N TYR A 45 -6.28 9.93 5.60
CA TYR A 45 -6.14 8.83 4.65
C TYR A 45 -7.17 7.72 4.87
N LEU A 46 -7.36 7.28 6.12
CA LEU A 46 -8.28 6.20 6.46
C LEU A 46 -9.75 6.58 6.24
N TYR A 47 -10.07 7.87 6.37
CA TYR A 47 -11.43 8.41 6.26
C TYR A 47 -11.69 9.24 5.01
N GLY A 48 -10.69 9.51 4.17
CA GLY A 48 -10.89 10.11 2.86
C GLY A 48 -11.42 11.55 2.86
N VAL A 49 -10.93 12.41 3.77
CA VAL A 49 -11.07 13.89 3.71
C VAL A 49 -12.31 14.53 4.40
N ALA A 50 -12.90 13.92 5.41
CA ALA A 50 -13.55 14.65 6.51
C ALA A 50 -13.89 13.69 7.66
N ALA A 51 -12.96 13.47 8.59
CA ALA A 51 -13.29 12.83 9.85
C ALA A 51 -12.49 13.48 10.97
N THR A 52 -13.22 13.83 12.02
CA THR A 52 -12.70 14.34 13.29
C THR A 52 -11.63 13.41 13.83
N GLY A 53 -10.44 13.93 14.15
CA GLY A 53 -9.29 13.17 14.66
C GLY A 53 -9.47 12.64 16.10
N ASP A 54 -10.66 12.13 16.43
CA ASP A 54 -11.07 11.65 17.75
C ASP A 54 -10.80 10.14 17.94
N GLU A 55 -10.17 9.49 16.96
CA GLU A 55 -9.78 8.08 17.08
C GLU A 55 -8.42 7.91 17.77
N GLU A 56 -8.30 6.84 18.55
CA GLU A 56 -7.05 6.48 19.18
C GLU A 56 -5.99 6.12 18.13
N HIS A 57 -4.76 6.60 18.33
CA HIS A 57 -3.68 6.43 17.35
C HIS A 57 -3.35 4.95 17.07
N GLU A 58 -3.50 4.09 18.08
CA GLU A 58 -3.28 2.65 17.95
C GLU A 58 -4.28 1.99 17.01
N ASP A 59 -5.57 2.37 17.10
CA ASP A 59 -6.63 1.86 16.23
C ASP A 59 -6.39 2.27 14.77
N MET A 60 -6.01 3.54 14.54
CA MET A 60 -5.68 4.02 13.20
C MET A 60 -4.49 3.27 12.59
N ILE A 61 -3.46 2.94 13.38
CA ILE A 61 -2.32 2.15 12.89
C ILE A 61 -2.79 0.75 12.48
N PHE A 62 -3.60 0.09 13.31
CA PHE A 62 -4.09 -1.25 13.01
C PHE A 62 -4.93 -1.27 11.71
N ASP A 63 -5.82 -0.30 11.56
CA ASP A 63 -6.67 -0.14 10.38
C ASP A 63 -5.85 0.12 9.12
N TYR A 64 -4.86 1.01 9.22
CA TYR A 64 -3.91 1.27 8.14
C TYR A 64 -3.18 0.01 7.69
N LEU A 65 -2.59 -0.72 8.65
CA LEU A 65 -1.84 -1.94 8.37
C LEU A 65 -2.72 -2.97 7.64
N THR A 66 -3.95 -3.17 8.14
CA THR A 66 -4.90 -4.12 7.59
C THR A 66 -5.30 -3.76 6.16
N ARG A 67 -5.75 -2.52 5.92
CA ARG A 67 -6.18 -2.06 4.59
C ARG A 67 -5.03 -2.06 3.59
N ARG A 68 -3.85 -1.60 4.00
CA ARG A 68 -2.68 -1.49 3.11
C ARG A 68 -2.13 -2.85 2.74
N ARG A 69 -2.07 -3.80 3.68
CA ARG A 69 -1.68 -5.19 3.40
C ARG A 69 -2.64 -5.86 2.42
N ALA A 70 -3.94 -5.69 2.61
CA ALA A 70 -4.95 -6.23 1.70
C ALA A 70 -4.81 -5.66 0.28
N ALA A 71 -4.52 -4.37 0.14
CA ALA A 71 -4.30 -3.73 -1.17
C ALA A 71 -3.06 -4.31 -1.88
N ILE A 72 -1.93 -4.45 -1.17
CA ILE A 72 -0.70 -5.06 -1.70
C ILE A 72 -0.97 -6.49 -2.18
N GLN A 73 -1.69 -7.30 -1.38
CA GLN A 73 -2.03 -8.67 -1.74
C GLN A 73 -2.90 -8.73 -3.01
N ARG A 74 -3.95 -7.90 -3.10
CA ARG A 74 -4.81 -7.83 -4.30
C ARG A 74 -4.01 -7.47 -5.54
N MET A 75 -3.12 -6.48 -5.45
CA MET A 75 -2.30 -6.08 -6.60
C MET A 75 -1.28 -7.15 -7.00
N ARG A 76 -0.69 -7.87 -6.03
CA ARG A 76 0.15 -9.04 -6.35
C ARG A 76 -0.63 -10.13 -7.08
N THR A 77 -1.87 -10.41 -6.66
CA THR A 77 -2.74 -11.35 -7.37
C THR A 77 -3.04 -10.87 -8.80
N LEU A 78 -3.44 -9.61 -8.97
CA LEU A 78 -3.72 -9.03 -10.30
C LEU A 78 -2.49 -9.07 -11.21
N ARG A 79 -1.29 -8.84 -10.67
CA ARG A 79 -0.04 -8.96 -11.44
C ARG A 79 0.19 -10.38 -11.93
N VAL A 80 0.01 -11.38 -11.07
CA VAL A 80 0.14 -12.79 -11.45
C VAL A 80 -0.90 -13.19 -12.51
N GLU A 81 -2.15 -12.73 -12.38
CA GLU A 81 -3.21 -12.96 -13.37
C GLU A 81 -2.89 -12.30 -14.72
N LEU A 82 -2.36 -11.08 -14.70
CA LEU A 82 -1.92 -10.36 -15.90
C LEU A 82 -0.75 -11.07 -16.58
N ASP A 83 0.29 -11.45 -15.82
CA ASP A 83 1.46 -12.16 -16.34
C ASP A 83 1.04 -13.50 -16.96
N SER A 84 0.09 -14.21 -16.34
CA SER A 84 -0.47 -15.46 -16.88
C SER A 84 -1.23 -15.23 -18.18
N SER A 85 -2.04 -14.16 -18.25
CA SER A 85 -2.80 -13.80 -19.45
C SER A 85 -1.88 -13.39 -20.60
N LEU A 86 -0.81 -12.63 -20.31
CA LEU A 86 0.20 -12.25 -21.29
C LEU A 86 0.98 -13.47 -21.80
N ALA A 87 1.34 -14.41 -20.92
CA ALA A 87 2.01 -15.64 -21.32
C ALA A 87 1.14 -16.51 -22.25
N GLN A 88 -0.17 -16.57 -22.01
CA GLN A 88 -1.12 -17.25 -22.89
C GLN A 88 -1.18 -16.58 -24.27
N LEU A 89 -1.38 -15.26 -24.33
CA LEU A 89 -1.42 -14.51 -25.59
C LEU A 89 -0.11 -14.66 -26.38
N LEU A 90 1.04 -14.56 -25.72
CA LEU A 90 2.34 -14.74 -26.38
C LEU A 90 2.59 -16.18 -26.84
N GLY A 91 2.15 -17.17 -26.05
CA GLY A 91 2.19 -18.58 -26.44
C GLY A 91 1.26 -18.91 -27.62
N GLU A 92 0.11 -18.24 -27.71
CA GLU A 92 -0.84 -18.35 -28.81
C GLU A 92 -0.34 -17.67 -30.09
N THR A 93 0.49 -16.61 -29.98
CA THR A 93 1.09 -15.94 -31.17
C THR A 93 2.21 -16.72 -31.86
N SER A 94 2.59 -17.91 -31.38
CA SER A 94 3.69 -18.70 -31.96
C SER A 94 3.31 -19.54 -33.20
N HIS A 95 2.13 -19.37 -33.80
CA HIS A 95 1.75 -20.04 -35.07
C HIS A 95 1.12 -19.04 -36.05
N ALA A 96 1.95 -18.36 -36.83
CA ALA A 96 1.60 -17.81 -38.15
C ALA A 96 2.85 -17.74 -39.02
#